data_AF-A0A1M6KIA3-F1
#
_entry.id   AF-A0A1M6KIA3-F1
#
_cell.length_a   1.000
_cell.length_b   1.000
_cell.length_c   1.000
_cell.angle_alpha   90.00
_cell.angle_beta   90.00
_cell.angle_gamma   90.00
#
_symmetry.space_group_name_H-M   'P 1'
#
loop_
_entity.id
_entity.type
_entity.pdbx_description
1 polymer ?
#
loop_
_entity_poly.entity_id
_entity_poly.type
_entity_poly.pdbx_seq_one_letter_code
_entity_poly.pdbx_strand_id
1 'polypeptide(L)'
;MEQILDVIGATALILLVVIGAVAGLIAGALAGRQRLLYLIAGIAGAVALPFILAALGLGILAAGGLLVILITALIGAVVVLALVRALRGKD
;
A
#
# COMPACT_ATOMS: atom_id res chain seq x y z
N MET A 1 -27.99 -7.53 -5.82
CA MET A 1 -26.63 -7.39 -6.40
C MET A 1 -25.82 -6.36 -5.63
N GLU A 2 -26.40 -5.20 -5.31
CA GLU A 2 -25.81 -4.16 -4.45
C GLU A 2 -25.25 -4.69 -3.12
N GLN A 3 -26.06 -5.41 -2.35
CA GLN A 3 -25.65 -5.92 -1.04
C GLN A 3 -24.46 -6.90 -1.08
N ILE A 4 -24.28 -7.64 -2.19
CA ILE A 4 -23.13 -8.54 -2.36
C ILE A 4 -21.87 -7.72 -2.65
N LEU A 5 -21.97 -6.72 -3.52
CA LEU A 5 -20.86 -5.82 -3.84
C LEU A 5 -20.42 -4.99 -2.63
N ASP A 6 -21.36 -4.56 -1.79
CA ASP A 6 -21.07 -3.85 -0.55
C ASP A 6 -20.27 -4.71 0.42
N VAL A 7 -20.67 -5.97 0.62
CA VAL A 7 -19.94 -6.91 1.48
C VAL A 7 -18.53 -7.18 0.94
N ILE A 8 -18.39 -7.39 -0.38
CA ILE A 8 -17.08 -7.61 -1.00
C ILE A 8 -16.20 -6.37 -0.85
N GLY A 9 -16.73 -5.18 -1.15
CA GLY A 9 -16.01 -3.92 -1.04
C GLY A 9 -15.55 -3.63 0.39
N ALA A 10 -16.45 -3.78 1.36
CA ALA A 10 -16.12 -3.64 2.77
C ALA A 10 -15.06 -4.65 3.22
N THR A 11 -15.23 -5.92 2.85
CA THR A 11 -14.26 -6.98 3.20
C THR A 11 -12.89 -6.70 2.60
N ALA A 12 -12.83 -6.32 1.31
CA ALA A 12 -11.59 -5.98 0.64
C ALA A 12 -10.89 -4.78 1.30
N LEU A 13 -11.64 -3.74 1.67
CA LEU A 13 -11.10 -2.56 2.34
C LEU A 13 -10.56 -2.89 3.73
N ILE A 14 -11.29 -3.70 4.52
CA ILE A 14 -10.83 -4.17 5.83
C ILE A 14 -9.53 -4.95 5.68
N LEU A 15 -9.48 -5.92 4.76
CA LEU A 15 -8.29 -6.70 4.50
C LEU A 15 -7.11 -5.82 4.05
N LEU A 16 -7.35 -4.85 3.18
CA LEU A 16 -6.32 -3.92 2.72
C LEU A 16 -5.72 -3.12 3.87
N VAL A 17 -6.56 -2.60 4.76
CA VAL A 17 -6.13 -1.86 5.96
C VAL A 17 -5.35 -2.76 6.91
N VAL A 18 -5.82 -3.99 7.16
CA VAL A 18 -5.14 -4.96 8.03
C VAL A 18 -3.78 -5.33 7.47
N ILE A 19 -3.69 -5.65 6.17
CA ILE A 19 -2.42 -5.99 5.52
C ILE A 19 -1.45 -4.81 5.55
N GLY A 20 -1.92 -3.59 5.25
CA GLY A 20 -1.12 -2.37 5.35
C GLY A 20 -0.61 -2.11 6.76
N ALA A 21 -1.45 -2.32 7.77
CA ALA A 21 -1.07 -2.19 9.18
C ALA A 21 -0.02 -3.22 9.59
N VAL A 22 -0.21 -4.49 9.21
CA VAL A 22 0.76 -5.57 9.50
C VAL A 22 2.10 -5.28 8.83
N ALA A 23 2.11 -4.90 7.55
CA ALA A 23 3.33 -4.53 6.84
C ALA A 23 4.04 -3.34 7.49
N GLY A 24 3.29 -2.31 7.88
CA GLY A 24 3.80 -1.14 8.59
C GLY A 24 4.36 -1.48 9.97
N LEU A 25 3.74 -2.39 10.71
CA LEU A 25 4.25 -2.87 12.00
C LEU A 25 5.55 -3.65 11.84
N ILE A 26 5.66 -4.52 10.83
CA ILE A 26 6.91 -5.25 10.52
C ILE A 26 8.02 -4.26 10.17
N ALA A 27 7.74 -3.29 9.29
CA ALA A 27 8.70 -2.24 8.94
C ALA A 27 9.12 -1.41 10.16
N GLY A 28 8.16 -1.04 11.02
CA GLY A 28 8.41 -0.31 12.25
C GLY A 28 9.21 -1.11 13.28
N ALA A 29 9.03 -2.43 13.35
CA ALA A 29 9.81 -3.31 14.20
C ALA A 29 11.26 -3.40 13.73
N LEU A 30 11.49 -3.49 12.40
CA LEU A 30 12.83 -3.48 11.81
C LEU A 30 13.54 -2.12 11.94
N ALA A 31 12.82 -1.01 11.82
CA ALA A 31 13.37 0.34 11.87
C ALA A 31 13.57 0.91 13.29
N GLY A 32 13.04 0.23 14.32
CA GLY A 32 13.34 0.46 15.74
C GLY A 32 12.70 1.69 16.41
N ARG A 33 12.61 2.86 15.74
CA ARG A 33 12.39 4.14 16.45
C ARG A 33 11.02 4.81 16.26
N GLN A 34 10.22 4.41 15.27
CA GLN A 34 8.97 5.12 14.93
C GLN A 34 7.84 4.19 14.45
N ARG A 35 7.50 3.15 15.23
CA ARG A 35 6.50 2.13 14.86
C ARG A 35 5.16 2.70 14.38
N LEU A 36 4.67 3.77 15.02
CA LEU A 36 3.40 4.41 14.65
C LEU A 36 3.44 5.06 13.26
N LEU A 37 4.56 5.72 12.92
CA LEU A 37 4.77 6.32 11.60
C LEU A 37 4.76 5.25 10.50
N TYR A 38 5.43 4.12 10.73
CA TYR A 38 5.44 3.01 9.77
C TYR A 38 4.09 2.32 9.67
N LEU A 39 3.33 2.21 10.75
CA LEU A 39 1.94 1.71 10.71
C LEU A 39 1.06 2.60 9.83
N ILE A 40 1.09 3.93 10.05
CA ILE A 40 0.30 4.88 9.25
C ILE A 40 0.75 4.86 7.79
N ALA A 41 2.06 4.85 7.53
CA ALA A 41 2.60 4.78 6.18
C ALA A 41 2.25 3.45 5.48
N GLY A 42 2.22 2.34 6.21
CA GLY A 42 1.82 1.03 5.68
C GLY A 42 0.36 1.00 5.26
N ILE A 43 -0.55 1.52 6.08
CA ILE A 43 -1.98 1.65 5.75
C ILE A 43 -2.15 2.60 4.56
N ALA A 44 -1.55 3.80 4.64
CA ALA A 44 -1.66 4.80 3.58
C ALA A 44 -1.08 4.29 2.25
N GLY A 45 0.05 3.59 2.29
CA GLY A 45 0.67 2.98 1.13
C GLY A 45 -0.19 1.89 0.52
N ALA A 46 -0.73 0.98 1.33
CA ALA A 46 -1.63 -0.08 0.87
C ALA A 46 -2.89 0.48 0.20
N VAL A 47 -3.49 1.52 0.79
CA VAL A 47 -4.68 2.17 0.23
C VAL A 47 -4.36 2.96 -1.03
N ALA A 48 -3.25 3.69 -1.07
CA ALA A 48 -2.88 4.53 -2.21
C ALA A 48 -2.42 3.71 -3.43
N LEU A 49 -1.74 2.58 -3.20
CA LEU A 49 -1.16 1.76 -4.26
C LEU A 49 -2.12 1.41 -5.40
N PRO A 50 -3.32 0.83 -5.17
CA PRO A 50 -4.23 0.48 -6.26
C PRO A 50 -4.63 1.69 -7.12
N PHE A 51 -4.85 2.86 -6.51
CA PHE A 51 -5.19 4.08 -7.25
C PHE A 51 -4.01 4.57 -8.09
N ILE A 52 -2.79 4.48 -7.56
CA ILE A 52 -1.57 4.87 -8.27
C ILE A 52 -1.33 3.92 -9.45
N LEU A 53 -1.44 2.61 -9.24
CA LEU A 53 -1.30 1.63 -10.32
C LEU A 53 -2.39 1.79 -11.39
N ALA A 54 -3.62 2.11 -10.99
CA ALA A 54 -4.71 2.42 -11.91
C ALA A 54 -4.41 3.70 -12.72
N ALA A 55 -3.94 4.77 -12.07
CA ALA A 55 -3.59 6.03 -12.72
C ALA A 55 -2.42 5.87 -13.70
N LEU A 56 -1.49 4.96 -13.43
CA LEU A 56 -0.39 4.61 -14.31
C LEU A 56 -0.79 3.65 -15.46
N GLY A 57 -2.04 3.21 -15.51
CA GLY A 57 -2.53 2.26 -16.52
C GLY A 57 -1.99 0.83 -16.36
N LEU A 58 -1.42 0.50 -15.19
CA LEU A 58 -0.76 -0.78 -14.93
C LEU A 58 -1.71 -1.90 -14.50
N GLY A 59 -3.02 -1.64 -14.38
CA GLY A 59 -4.01 -2.63 -13.92
C GLY A 59 -4.06 -3.90 -14.78
N ILE A 60 -3.93 -3.77 -16.11
CA ILE A 60 -3.92 -4.91 -17.04
C ILE A 60 -2.52 -5.50 -17.16
N LEU A 61 -1.48 -4.67 -17.10
CA LEU A 61 -0.09 -5.11 -17.19
C LEU A 61 0.33 -5.95 -15.98
N ALA A 62 -0.17 -5.66 -14.77
CA ALA A 62 0.23 -6.35 -13.53
C ALA A 62 -0.09 -7.85 -13.53
N ALA A 63 -0.95 -8.31 -14.44
CA ALA A 63 -1.20 -9.73 -14.67
C ALA A 63 -0.14 -10.42 -15.57
N GLY A 64 0.79 -9.66 -16.16
CA GLY A 64 1.71 -10.13 -17.20
C GLY A 64 3.18 -10.16 -16.77
N GLY A 65 3.76 -11.36 -16.67
CA GLY A 65 5.21 -11.60 -16.69
C GLY A 65 6.04 -11.03 -15.52
N LEU A 66 7.24 -11.60 -15.32
CA LEU A 66 8.16 -11.25 -14.22
C LEU A 66 8.54 -9.76 -14.19
N LEU A 67 8.76 -9.16 -15.36
CA LEU A 67 9.19 -7.76 -15.46
C LEU A 67 8.14 -6.78 -14.94
N VAL A 68 6.85 -7.02 -15.19
CA VAL A 68 5.82 -6.09 -14.71
C VAL A 68 5.68 -6.17 -13.20
N ILE A 69 5.77 -7.37 -12.61
CA ILE A 69 5.75 -7.55 -11.15
C ILE A 69 6.84 -6.70 -10.50
N LEU A 70 8.05 -6.71 -11.05
CA LEU A 70 9.17 -5.90 -10.55
C LEU A 70 8.90 -4.40 -10.64
N ILE A 71 8.37 -3.91 -11.77
CA ILE A 71 8.01 -2.49 -11.96
C ILE A 71 6.93 -2.08 -10.95
N THR A 72 5.91 -2.92 -10.78
CA THR A 72 4.78 -2.67 -9.88
C THR A 72 5.25 -2.61 -8.43
N ALA A 73 6.12 -3.55 -8.02
CA ALA A 73 6.74 -3.55 -6.70
C ALA A 73 7.61 -2.32 -6.47
N LEU A 74 8.39 -1.91 -7.47
CA LEU A 74 9.23 -0.70 -7.40
C LEU A 74 8.38 0.55 -7.19
N ILE A 75 7.28 0.70 -7.93
CA ILE A 75 6.35 1.81 -7.75
C ILE A 75 5.79 1.81 -6.33
N GLY A 76 5.33 0.65 -5.84
CA GLY A 76 4.82 0.56 -4.47
C GLY A 76 5.85 0.93 -3.40
N ALA A 77 7.10 0.52 -3.58
CA ALA A 77 8.19 0.90 -2.69
C ALA A 77 8.44 2.42 -2.71
N VAL A 78 8.47 3.04 -3.90
CA VAL A 78 8.64 4.50 -4.04
C VAL A 78 7.50 5.26 -3.36
N VAL A 79 6.26 4.81 -3.51
CA VAL A 79 5.08 5.40 -2.87
C VAL A 79 5.21 5.36 -1.35
N VAL A 80 5.55 4.21 -0.78
CA VAL A 80 5.73 4.07 0.68
C VAL A 80 6.85 4.98 1.18
N LEU A 81 7.99 5.04 0.47
CA LEU A 81 9.10 5.93 0.83
C LEU A 81 8.68 7.41 0.79
N ALA A 82 7.95 7.82 -0.24
CA ALA A 82 7.43 9.18 -0.36
C ALA A 82 6.47 9.53 0.79
N LEU A 83 5.57 8.60 1.16
CA LEU A 83 4.66 8.76 2.29
C LEU A 83 5.42 8.87 3.62
N VAL A 84 6.36 7.97 3.89
CA VAL A 84 7.18 8.04 5.11
C VAL A 84 7.93 9.37 5.17
N ARG A 85 8.50 9.83 4.05
CA ARG A 85 9.20 11.11 3.99
C ARG A 85 8.27 12.30 4.22
N ALA A 86 7.06 12.28 3.67
CA ALA A 86 6.06 13.31 3.89
C ALA A 86 5.60 13.36 5.36
N LEU A 87 5.42 12.18 5.98
CA LEU A 87 4.97 12.07 7.36
C LEU A 87 6.05 12.41 8.40
N ARG A 88 7.33 12.18 8.09
CA ARG A 88 8.44 12.50 9.01
C ARG A 88 8.70 14.01 9.14
N GLY A 89 8.17 14.83 8.23
CA GLY A 89 8.50 16.26 8.17
C GLY A 89 9.96 16.50 7.77
N LYS A 90 10.25 17.69 7.24
CA LYS A 90 11.63 18.17 7.14
C LYS A 90 12.04 18.60 8.55
N ASP A 91 12.75 17.73 9.26
CA ASP A 91 13.72 18.19 10.26
C ASP A 91 14.88 18.87 9.54
#